data_AF-A0A448X1H5-F1
#
_entry.id   AF-A0A448X1H5-F1
#
_cell.length_a   1.000
_cell.length_b   1.000
_cell.length_c   1.000
_cell.angle_alpha   90.00
_cell.angle_beta   90.00
_cell.angle_gamma   90.00
#
_symmetry.space_group_name_H-M   'P 1'
#
loop_
_entity.id
_entity.type
_entity.pdbx_description
1 polymer ?
#
loop_
_entity_poly.entity_id
_entity_poly.type
_entity_poly.pdbx_seq_one_letter_code
_entity_poly.pdbx_strand_id
1 'polypeptide(L)'
;MDKINLNNGLTMPSLGLGTFKTNSVEGEWAIEAAIDVGYRHIDTAFYYGNEKEVGRAVRSKIKEGVIKREDIFIATKLWPTFARPENVKLACKKSLEALDMDYIDLYLVHWPVQFKVNLIDS
;
A
#
# COMPACT_ATOMS: atom_id res chain seq x y z
N MET A 1 18.25 -8.68 2.22
CA MET A 1 17.83 -7.49 1.45
C MET A 1 18.17 -6.27 2.28
N ASP A 2 18.89 -5.31 1.71
CA ASP A 2 19.36 -4.14 2.46
C ASP A 2 18.19 -3.27 2.92
N LYS A 3 18.36 -2.56 4.04
CA LYS A 3 17.35 -1.68 4.63
C LYS A 3 17.87 -0.25 4.73
N ILE A 4 16.98 0.71 4.62
CA ILE A 4 17.23 2.14 4.76
C ILE A 4 16.60 2.61 6.07
N ASN A 5 17.36 3.33 6.89
CA ASN A 5 16.84 3.97 8.10
C ASN A 5 16.09 5.25 7.71
N LEU A 6 14.84 5.35 8.12
CA LEU A 6 14.04 6.56 7.96
C LEU A 6 14.31 7.53 9.12
N ASN A 7 13.99 8.81 8.92
CA ASN A 7 14.21 9.87 9.91
C ASN A 7 13.35 9.76 11.17
N ASN A 8 12.38 8.83 11.19
CA ASN A 8 11.48 8.56 12.31
C ASN A 8 11.84 7.27 13.08
N GLY A 9 13.01 6.67 12.79
CA GLY A 9 13.49 5.46 13.46
C GLY A 9 12.94 4.14 12.89
N LEU A 10 12.03 4.17 11.92
CA LEU A 10 11.61 2.97 11.18
C LEU A 10 12.68 2.55 10.16
N THR A 11 12.65 1.28 9.78
CA THR A 11 13.51 0.74 8.71
C THR A 11 12.66 0.28 7.54
N MET A 12 13.03 0.70 6.33
CA MET A 12 12.33 0.35 5.08
C MET A 12 13.22 -0.56 4.23
N PRO A 13 12.71 -1.67 3.67
CA PRO A 13 13.46 -2.45 2.69
C PRO A 13 13.81 -1.58 1.46
N SER A 14 15.08 -1.62 1.06
CA SER A 14 15.63 -0.81 -0.04
C SER A 14 15.04 -1.16 -1.41
N LEU A 15 14.53 -2.39 -1.57
CA LEU A 15 13.87 -2.86 -2.78
C LEU A 15 12.41 -3.18 -2.44
N GLY A 16 11.49 -2.65 -3.24
CA GLY A 16 10.06 -2.89 -3.13
C GLY A 16 9.42 -3.21 -4.48
N LEU A 17 8.26 -3.87 -4.43
CA LEU A 17 7.43 -4.14 -5.61
C LEU A 17 6.42 -3.00 -5.80
N GLY A 18 6.44 -2.35 -6.96
CA GLY A 18 5.41 -1.40 -7.36
C GLY A 18 4.20 -2.10 -7.98
N THR A 19 2.99 -1.68 -7.61
CA THR A 19 1.73 -2.33 -8.04
C THR A 19 0.91 -1.51 -9.03
N PHE A 20 1.48 -0.45 -9.62
CA PHE A 20 0.73 0.31 -10.62
C PHE A 20 0.38 -0.57 -11.84
N LYS A 21 -0.90 -0.56 -12.24
CA LYS A 21 -1.47 -1.36 -13.34
C LYS A 21 -1.50 -2.88 -13.11
N THR A 22 -1.61 -3.33 -11.86
CA THR A 22 -1.73 -4.77 -11.52
C THR A 22 -3.13 -5.13 -10.99
N ASN A 23 -4.19 -4.62 -11.60
CA ASN A 23 -5.59 -4.81 -11.17
C ASN A 23 -6.21 -6.16 -11.56
N SER A 24 -5.43 -7.06 -12.14
CA SER A 24 -5.88 -8.38 -12.57
C SER A 24 -5.56 -9.44 -11.51
N VAL A 25 -6.08 -10.65 -11.69
CA VAL A 25 -5.76 -11.81 -10.83
C VAL A 25 -4.25 -12.10 -10.86
N GLU A 26 -3.61 -11.93 -12.01
CA GLU A 26 -2.16 -12.08 -12.17
C GLU A 26 -1.38 -11.03 -11.35
N GLY A 27 -1.99 -9.86 -11.10
CA GLY A 27 -1.41 -8.84 -10.22
C GLY A 27 -1.34 -9.28 -8.76
N GLU A 28 -2.39 -9.93 -8.26
CA GLU A 28 -2.39 -10.53 -6.92
C GLU A 28 -1.33 -11.64 -6.82
N TRP A 29 -1.26 -12.53 -7.81
CA TRP A 29 -0.25 -13.58 -7.87
C TRP A 29 1.18 -13.03 -7.94
N ALA A 30 1.39 -11.92 -8.64
CA ALA A 30 2.70 -11.28 -8.68
C ALA A 30 3.14 -10.76 -7.31
N ILE A 31 2.21 -10.23 -6.51
CA ILE A 31 2.47 -9.78 -5.14
C ILE A 31 2.78 -10.98 -4.24
N GLU A 32 1.99 -12.05 -4.32
CA GLU A 32 2.23 -13.29 -3.59
C GLU A 32 3.61 -13.89 -3.92
N ALA A 33 3.93 -14.02 -5.21
CA ALA A 33 5.22 -14.53 -5.67
C ALA A 33 6.39 -13.65 -5.22
N ALA A 34 6.22 -12.32 -5.22
CA ALA A 34 7.24 -11.40 -4.72
C ALA A 34 7.51 -11.64 -3.22
N ILE A 35 6.47 -11.84 -2.41
CA ILE A 35 6.62 -12.16 -0.98
C ILE A 35 7.34 -13.50 -0.81
N ASP A 36 6.99 -14.53 -1.59
CA ASP A 36 7.61 -15.85 -1.54
C ASP A 36 9.11 -15.81 -1.87
N VAL A 37 9.51 -14.97 -2.84
CA VAL A 37 10.94 -14.80 -3.20
C VAL A 37 11.69 -13.78 -2.32
N GLY A 38 11.05 -13.26 -1.29
CA GLY A 38 11.72 -12.48 -0.24
C GLY A 38 11.50 -10.97 -0.27
N TYR A 39 10.62 -10.43 -1.12
CA TYR A 39 10.23 -9.02 -1.03
C TYR A 39 9.50 -8.78 0.29
N ARG A 40 9.83 -7.65 0.91
CA ARG A 40 9.20 -7.20 2.17
C ARG A 40 8.74 -5.75 2.10
N HIS A 41 8.67 -5.16 0.91
CA HIS A 41 8.17 -3.81 0.68
C HIS A 41 7.25 -3.82 -0.53
N ILE A 42 5.99 -3.40 -0.34
CA ILE A 42 4.99 -3.25 -1.40
C ILE A 42 4.58 -1.79 -1.50
N ASP A 43 4.72 -1.20 -2.69
CA ASP A 43 4.29 0.15 -3.01
C ASP A 43 2.99 0.11 -3.82
N THR A 44 1.92 0.66 -3.24
CA THR A 44 0.59 0.80 -3.87
C THR A 44 0.11 2.26 -3.77
N ALA A 45 -1.12 2.54 -4.20
CA ALA A 45 -1.78 3.82 -4.02
C ALA A 45 -3.30 3.65 -4.13
N PHE A 46 -4.05 4.53 -3.47
CA PHE A 46 -5.51 4.63 -3.65
C PHE A 46 -5.91 4.66 -5.14
N TYR A 47 -5.22 5.50 -5.92
CA TYR A 47 -5.50 5.68 -7.35
C TYR A 47 -5.27 4.43 -8.20
N TYR A 48 -4.41 3.52 -7.76
CA TYR A 48 -4.13 2.30 -8.53
C TYR A 48 -5.34 1.37 -8.51
N GLY A 49 -6.27 1.52 -7.56
CA GLY A 49 -7.51 0.76 -7.52
C GLY A 49 -7.31 -0.73 -7.23
N ASN A 50 -6.16 -1.11 -6.65
CA ASN A 50 -5.81 -2.50 -6.36
C ASN A 50 -5.36 -2.75 -4.90
N GLU A 51 -5.67 -1.82 -3.99
CA GLU A 51 -5.35 -1.99 -2.56
C GLU A 51 -6.01 -3.26 -1.97
N LYS A 52 -7.17 -3.67 -2.51
CA LYS A 52 -7.85 -4.91 -2.09
C LYS A 52 -7.07 -6.16 -2.45
N GLU A 53 -6.51 -6.21 -3.66
CA GLU A 53 -5.68 -7.29 -4.18
C GLU A 53 -4.39 -7.39 -3.36
N VAL A 54 -3.76 -6.24 -3.06
CA VAL A 54 -2.59 -6.17 -2.16
C VAL A 54 -2.93 -6.74 -0.78
N GLY A 55 -4.04 -6.32 -0.19
CA GLY A 55 -4.50 -6.82 1.10
C GLY A 55 -4.70 -8.33 1.11
N ARG A 56 -5.38 -8.87 0.08
CA ARG A 56 -5.62 -10.32 -0.05
C ARG A 56 -4.32 -11.11 -0.16
N ALA A 57 -3.38 -10.69 -1.03
CA ALA A 57 -2.09 -11.34 -1.19
C ALA A 57 -1.29 -11.36 0.14
N VAL A 58 -1.25 -10.24 0.86
CA VAL A 58 -0.54 -10.17 2.14
C VAL A 58 -1.18 -11.08 3.18
N ARG A 59 -2.52 -11.07 3.33
CA ARG A 59 -3.22 -11.97 4.26
C ARG A 59 -3.06 -13.43 3.89
N SER A 60 -3.06 -13.77 2.60
CA SER A 60 -2.80 -15.11 2.08
C SER A 60 -1.45 -15.60 2.59
N LYS A 61 -0.38 -14.81 2.43
CA LYS A 61 0.97 -15.14 2.89
C LYS A 61 1.14 -15.15 4.41
N ILE A 62 0.37 -14.35 5.14
CA ILE A 62 0.29 -14.45 6.60
C ILE A 62 -0.37 -15.76 7.03
N LYS A 63 -1.49 -16.14 6.39
CA LYS A 63 -2.21 -17.38 6.68
C LYS A 63 -1.38 -18.63 6.37
N GLU A 64 -0.56 -18.58 5.31
CA GLU A 64 0.41 -19.63 4.96
C GLU A 64 1.62 -19.68 5.91
N GLY A 65 1.82 -18.66 6.76
CA GLY A 65 2.94 -18.56 7.68
C GLY A 65 4.26 -18.12 7.04
N VAL A 66 4.22 -17.57 5.81
CA VAL A 66 5.41 -17.08 5.08
C VAL A 66 5.94 -15.78 5.68
N ILE A 67 5.04 -14.93 6.17
CA ILE A 67 5.35 -13.64 6.82
C ILE A 67 4.38 -13.38 7.97
N LYS A 68 4.75 -12.47 8.87
CA LYS A 68 3.82 -11.77 9.76
C LYS A 68 3.54 -10.36 9.22
N ARG A 69 2.54 -9.67 9.78
CA ARG A 69 2.23 -8.30 9.34
C ARG A 69 3.42 -7.37 9.56
N GLU A 70 4.14 -7.50 10.67
CA GLU A 70 5.33 -6.72 10.99
C GLU A 70 6.55 -7.01 10.10
N ASP A 71 6.52 -8.09 9.30
CA ASP A 71 7.61 -8.41 8.37
C ASP A 71 7.50 -7.64 7.05
N ILE A 72 6.32 -7.07 6.73
CA ILE A 72 6.06 -6.41 5.45
C ILE A 72 5.85 -4.90 5.61
N PHE A 73 6.52 -4.11 4.77
CA PHE A 73 6.44 -2.66 4.73
C PHE A 73 5.47 -2.25 3.62
N ILE A 74 4.35 -1.63 3.99
CA ILE A 74 3.33 -1.17 3.03
C ILE A 74 3.41 0.34 2.87
N ALA A 75 3.67 0.77 1.63
CA ALA A 75 3.55 2.17 1.23
C ALA A 75 2.26 2.37 0.42
N THR A 76 1.47 3.37 0.77
CA THR A 76 0.34 3.84 -0.05
C THR A 76 0.27 5.37 -0.09
N LYS A 77 -0.58 5.92 -0.95
CA LYS A 77 -0.54 7.33 -1.36
C LYS A 77 -1.92 7.97 -1.31
N LEU A 78 -2.00 9.13 -0.67
CA LEU A 78 -3.13 10.04 -0.65
C LEU A 78 -3.37 10.61 -2.05
N TRP A 79 -4.56 10.37 -2.61
CA TRP A 79 -4.94 10.92 -3.90
C TRP A 79 -5.33 12.42 -3.79
N PRO A 80 -4.96 13.29 -4.75
CA PRO A 80 -5.20 14.74 -4.71
C PRO A 80 -6.63 15.22 -4.50
N THR A 81 -7.65 14.39 -4.74
CA THR A 81 -9.05 14.73 -4.47
C THR A 81 -9.34 14.79 -2.96
N PHE A 82 -8.52 14.12 -2.14
CA PHE A 82 -8.58 14.11 -0.68
C PHE A 82 -7.50 14.97 0.01
N ALA A 83 -6.74 15.78 -0.74
CA ALA A 83 -5.62 16.55 -0.17
C ALA A 83 -6.03 17.67 0.81
N ARG A 84 -7.34 17.97 0.95
CA ARG A 84 -7.83 18.88 1.98
C ARG A 84 -7.71 18.25 3.38
N PRO A 85 -7.24 18.97 4.41
CA PRO A 85 -7.00 18.42 5.75
C PRO A 85 -8.17 17.61 6.32
N GLU A 86 -9.40 18.08 6.13
CA GLU A 86 -10.63 17.43 6.60
C GLU A 86 -10.88 16.04 5.97
N ASN A 87 -10.30 15.79 4.79
CA ASN A 87 -10.51 14.58 3.99
C ASN A 87 -9.38 13.55 4.15
N VAL A 88 -8.19 13.96 4.61
CA VAL A 88 -7.01 13.08 4.70
C VAL A 88 -7.29 11.85 5.59
N LYS A 89 -7.93 12.06 6.74
CA LYS A 89 -8.27 10.96 7.66
C LYS A 89 -9.25 9.96 7.04
N LEU A 90 -10.22 10.45 6.26
CA LEU A 90 -11.16 9.60 5.53
C LEU A 90 -10.44 8.76 4.47
N ALA A 91 -9.57 9.38 3.67
CA ALA A 91 -8.83 8.68 2.63
C ALA A 91 -7.90 7.60 3.20
N CYS A 92 -7.18 7.90 4.28
CA CYS A 92 -6.33 6.91 4.96
C CYS A 92 -7.15 5.72 5.48
N LYS A 93 -8.34 5.97 6.06
CA LYS A 93 -9.27 4.90 6.47
C LYS A 93 -9.75 4.06 5.29
N LYS A 94 -10.10 4.68 4.16
CA LYS A 94 -10.48 3.95 2.94
C LYS A 94 -9.37 3.00 2.48
N SER A 95 -8.11 3.44 2.50
CA SER A 95 -6.97 2.59 2.16
C SER A 95 -6.75 1.47 3.19
N LEU A 96 -6.85 1.75 4.50
CA LEU A 96 -6.76 0.72 5.55
C LEU A 96 -7.86 -0.34 5.41
N GLU A 97 -9.10 0.07 5.10
CA GLU A 97 -10.21 -0.84 4.85
C GLU A 97 -10.00 -1.67 3.59
N ALA A 98 -9.53 -1.06 2.50
CA ALA A 98 -9.24 -1.76 1.26
C ALA A 98 -8.11 -2.78 1.43
N LEU A 99 -7.02 -2.39 2.08
CA LEU A 99 -5.91 -3.27 2.44
C LEU A 99 -6.31 -4.31 3.49
N ASP A 100 -7.35 -4.03 4.29
CA ASP A 100 -7.77 -4.78 5.48
C ASP A 100 -6.58 -5.01 6.43
N MET A 101 -6.09 -3.88 6.96
CA MET A 101 -4.96 -3.75 7.89
C MET A 101 -5.23 -2.65 8.93
N ASP A 102 -4.60 -2.78 10.10
CA ASP A 102 -4.74 -1.79 11.18
C ASP A 102 -3.81 -0.56 11.02
N TYR A 103 -2.73 -0.70 10.25
CA TYR A 103 -1.76 0.37 10.01
C TYR A 103 -1.08 0.28 8.65
N ILE A 104 -0.56 1.44 8.19
CA ILE A 104 0.26 1.63 7.00
C ILE A 104 1.65 2.10 7.45
N ASP A 105 2.71 1.51 6.91
CA ASP A 105 4.10 1.84 7.27
C ASP A 105 4.54 3.19 6.72
N LEU A 106 4.09 3.53 5.51
CA LEU A 106 4.37 4.81 4.86
C LEU A 106 3.15 5.34 4.09
N TYR A 107 2.71 6.55 4.45
CA TYR A 107 1.61 7.23 3.77
C TYR A 107 2.10 8.54 3.13
N LEU A 108 2.03 8.61 1.80
CA LEU A 108 2.62 9.70 1.02
C LEU A 108 1.55 10.60 0.40
N VAL A 109 1.87 11.87 0.21
CA VAL A 109 1.14 12.73 -0.74
C VAL A 109 1.50 12.26 -2.15
N HIS A 110 0.53 11.75 -2.92
CA HIS A 110 0.82 11.19 -4.25
C HIS A 110 1.30 12.27 -5.23
N TRP A 111 0.67 13.45 -5.19
CA TRP A 111 1.03 14.61 -6.01
C TRP A 111 0.84 15.91 -5.24
N PRO A 112 1.71 16.92 -5.43
CA PRO A 112 1.65 18.20 -4.71
C PRO A 112 0.58 19.15 -5.31
N VAL A 113 -0.63 18.65 -5.54
CA VAL A 113 -1.76 19.38 -6.13
C VAL A 113 -3.06 19.02 -5.43
N GLN A 114 -4.06 19.90 -5.51
CA GLN A 114 -5.42 19.64 -5.04
C GLN A 114 -6.37 19.58 -6.24
N PHE A 115 -7.02 18.44 -6.45
CA PHE A 115 -8.05 18.30 -7.47
C PHE A 115 -9.45 18.56 -6.88
N LYS A 116 -10.40 18.90 -7.75
CA LYS A 116 -11.82 18.90 -7.38
C LYS A 116 -12.29 17.45 -7.25
N VAL A 117 -13.16 17.20 -6.27
CA VAL A 117 -13.79 15.88 -6.08
C VAL A 117 -14.71 15.61 -7.26
N ASN A 118 -14.57 14.45 -7.91
CA ASN A 118 -15.47 13.99 -8.95
C ASN A 118 -16.28 12.78 -8.46
N LEU A 119 -17.33 12.38 -9.21
CA LEU A 119 -18.23 11.27 -8.85
C LEU A 119 -17.55 9.90 -8.69
N ILE A 120 -16.29 9.76 -9.12
CA ILE A 120 -15.50 8.53 -9.02
C ILE A 120 -14.80 8.43 -7.65
N ASP A 121 -14.74 9.53 -6.89
CA ASP A 121 -14.07 9.62 -5.59
C ASP A 121 -15.03 9.44 -4.39
N SER A 122 -16.34 9.42 -4.62
CA SER A 122 -17.38 9.28 -3.59
C SER A 122 -17.44 7.86 -3.03
#